data_AF-A0A937WSJ3-F1
#
_entry.id   AF-A0A937WSJ3-F1
#
_cell.length_a   1.000
_cell.length_b   1.000
_cell.length_c   1.000
_cell.angle_alpha   90.00
_cell.angle_beta   90.00
_cell.angle_gamma   90.00
#
_symmetry.space_group_name_H-M   'P 1'
#
loop_
_entity.id
_entity.type
_entity.pdbx_description
1 polymer ?
#
loop_
_entity_poly.entity_id
_entity_poly.type
_entity_poly.pdbx_seq_one_letter_code
_entity_poly.pdbx_strand_id
1 'polypeptide(L)'
;MSESENKELPDLAPLSERIFDLDSKDESYVIEKIDGVLPDYIAGNYYLNGPARFVVGGLRYRNWLDGDGMVSALRFEAGQVHFTNRFVRSVKYLAEAEADSPLFRMFGTAFEGDRLRRGVGTESPVNVSVYPYAGTLLAFGEQSYPFELDPVTLETRGPYTFQGRLNDISPFSAHPKFAPDTGDLYNFGISFAGVQPSLTLYRFDRSGNMIYRKRTPVDYPCTTHDFGLSPRFAVFYLCPYILDMQQLLQGHTATIDALKWEPERGSQLRLFLRESGDEKVVISFGNRYCLHLANCFESDNLLTVDVIEHDGTLYDQYMPIPDLFRTATRGGPVRYVVDTDRGEVVTRHEIAYYHSPDFPALDPRFFTQSYGHAWMLGISQTGKEGRKFFDELAHVRWEEDAVTDVYRTPPFHYLGGEPVFIGDPGDPKTGTILCQLFDAEHRRSAFVLFDAFDVAAGPIATLHLDNPIRLGFHSCFQSEV
;
A
#
# COMPACT_ATOMS: atom_id res chain seq x y z
N MET A 1 5.10 -12.47 -40.84
CA MET A 1 5.81 -13.33 -39.86
C MET A 1 7.16 -12.68 -39.63
N SER A 2 7.23 -11.79 -38.65
CA SER A 2 8.51 -11.27 -38.13
C SER A 2 8.79 -12.06 -36.87
N GLU A 3 9.84 -12.87 -36.91
CA GLU A 3 10.46 -13.46 -35.73
C GLU A 3 10.86 -12.32 -34.79
N SER A 4 10.02 -12.03 -33.79
CA SER A 4 10.47 -11.27 -32.63
C SER A 4 11.38 -12.21 -31.85
N GLU A 5 12.68 -12.06 -32.05
CA GLU A 5 13.70 -12.69 -31.20
C GLU A 5 13.27 -12.53 -29.75
N ASN A 6 13.14 -13.66 -29.04
CA ASN A 6 12.80 -13.74 -27.64
C ASN A 6 14.02 -13.20 -26.85
N LYS A 7 14.20 -11.88 -26.87
CA LYS A 7 15.31 -11.21 -26.21
C LYS A 7 15.07 -11.36 -24.70
N GLU A 8 15.82 -12.26 -24.07
CA GLU A 8 15.87 -12.34 -22.61
C GLU A 8 16.19 -10.95 -22.08
N LEU A 9 15.27 -10.39 -21.31
CA LEU A 9 15.48 -9.08 -20.71
C LEU A 9 16.61 -9.17 -19.67
N PRO A 10 17.39 -8.11 -19.48
CA PRO A 10 18.36 -8.04 -18.40
C PRO A 10 17.70 -8.31 -17.04
N ASP A 11 18.39 -9.07 -16.19
CA ASP A 11 18.00 -9.26 -14.80
C ASP A 11 18.71 -8.22 -13.94
N LEU A 12 18.00 -7.15 -13.57
CA LEU A 12 18.52 -6.02 -12.79
C LEU A 12 18.20 -6.16 -11.29
N ALA A 13 17.48 -7.21 -10.91
CA ALA A 13 17.23 -7.65 -9.55
C ALA A 13 17.47 -9.17 -9.47
N PRO A 14 18.73 -9.61 -9.58
CA PRO A 14 19.06 -11.02 -9.62
C PRO A 14 18.59 -11.79 -8.41
N LEU A 15 18.03 -12.98 -8.66
CA LEU A 15 17.49 -13.90 -7.67
C LEU A 15 16.21 -13.43 -6.96
N SER A 16 15.71 -12.22 -7.25
CA SER A 16 14.46 -11.72 -6.68
C SER A 16 13.27 -12.64 -6.94
N GLU A 17 13.28 -13.43 -8.02
CA GLU A 17 12.25 -14.41 -8.32
C GLU A 17 12.07 -15.47 -7.23
N ARG A 18 13.12 -15.75 -6.45
CA ARG A 18 13.10 -16.76 -5.38
C ARG A 18 12.13 -16.40 -4.25
N ILE A 19 11.77 -15.12 -4.13
CA ILE A 19 10.74 -14.69 -3.20
C ILE A 19 9.39 -15.33 -3.54
N PHE A 20 9.15 -15.60 -4.83
CA PHE A 20 7.90 -16.17 -5.29
C PHE A 20 7.77 -17.67 -5.06
N ASP A 21 8.84 -18.32 -4.63
CA ASP A 21 8.93 -19.75 -4.34
C ASP A 21 9.08 -20.05 -2.84
N LEU A 22 8.90 -19.05 -1.97
CA LEU A 22 8.88 -19.24 -0.53
C LEU A 22 7.61 -19.98 -0.10
N ASP A 23 7.78 -20.93 0.82
CA ASP A 23 6.69 -21.65 1.46
C ASP A 23 6.27 -20.90 2.73
N SER A 24 5.21 -20.10 2.60
CA SER A 24 4.68 -19.26 3.66
C SER A 24 3.98 -20.11 4.71
N LYS A 25 4.28 -19.90 5.99
CA LYS A 25 3.76 -20.72 7.10
C LYS A 25 3.22 -19.88 8.23
N ASP A 26 2.18 -20.40 8.85
CA ASP A 26 1.70 -19.88 10.12
C ASP A 26 2.71 -20.23 11.23
N GLU A 27 3.30 -19.22 11.87
CA GLU A 27 4.29 -19.39 12.93
C GLU A 27 4.24 -18.28 13.99
N SER A 28 4.88 -18.56 15.13
CA SER A 28 4.91 -17.68 16.31
C SER A 28 6.11 -18.05 17.17
N TYR A 29 7.07 -17.15 17.36
CA TYR A 29 8.29 -17.41 18.13
C TYR A 29 8.99 -16.11 18.55
N VAL A 30 9.95 -16.22 19.48
CA VAL A 30 10.83 -15.10 19.85
C VAL A 30 12.01 -15.04 18.88
N ILE A 31 12.31 -13.87 18.34
CA ILE A 31 13.47 -13.67 17.48
C ILE A 31 14.74 -13.74 18.33
N GLU A 32 15.54 -14.79 18.12
CA GLU A 32 16.79 -15.02 18.87
C GLU A 32 18.00 -14.30 18.24
N LYS A 33 17.99 -14.13 16.91
CA LYS A 33 19.13 -13.55 16.19
C LYS A 33 18.88 -12.08 15.85
N ILE A 34 19.50 -11.21 16.65
CA ILE A 34 19.52 -9.77 16.46
C ILE A 34 20.97 -9.32 16.29
N ASP A 35 21.28 -8.72 15.15
CA ASP A 35 22.55 -8.02 14.94
C ASP A 35 22.35 -6.52 15.22
N GLY A 36 23.36 -5.85 15.78
CA GLY A 36 23.29 -4.43 16.12
C GLY A 36 22.64 -4.15 17.48
N VAL A 37 22.08 -2.94 17.66
CA VAL A 37 21.49 -2.50 18.92
C VAL A 37 20.07 -1.99 18.66
N LEU A 38 19.09 -2.63 19.29
CA LEU A 38 17.70 -2.16 19.27
C LEU A 38 17.58 -0.93 20.19
N PRO A 39 17.02 0.20 19.73
CA PRO A 39 16.78 1.34 20.61
C PRO A 39 15.79 1.02 21.74
N ASP A 40 16.14 1.41 22.97
CA ASP A 40 15.39 1.09 24.19
C ASP A 40 13.98 1.72 24.22
N TYR A 41 13.71 2.74 23.41
CA TYR A 41 12.40 3.40 23.33
C TYR A 41 11.39 2.65 22.44
N ILE A 42 11.81 1.63 21.69
CA ILE A 42 10.91 0.86 20.84
C ILE A 42 10.12 -0.13 21.69
N ALA A 43 8.87 0.24 21.99
CA ALA A 43 7.92 -0.59 22.71
C ALA A 43 6.54 -0.50 22.03
N GLY A 44 5.98 -1.66 21.65
CA GLY A 44 4.73 -1.70 20.90
C GLY A 44 4.67 -2.82 19.87
N ASN A 45 3.73 -2.67 18.93
CA ASN A 45 3.39 -3.69 17.95
C ASN A 45 3.52 -3.13 16.54
N TYR A 46 4.40 -3.73 15.74
CA TYR A 46 4.47 -3.54 14.30
C TYR A 46 3.56 -4.58 13.62
N TYR A 47 2.79 -4.17 12.63
CA TYR A 47 1.95 -5.05 11.80
C TYR A 47 2.21 -4.78 10.32
N LEU A 48 2.39 -5.83 9.52
CA LEU A 48 2.59 -5.78 8.08
C LEU A 48 1.60 -6.73 7.41
N ASN A 49 0.93 -6.29 6.35
CA ASN A 49 0.14 -7.18 5.49
C ASN A 49 0.77 -7.27 4.09
N GLY A 50 0.67 -8.44 3.47
CA GLY A 50 1.23 -8.66 2.16
C GLY A 50 0.76 -9.95 1.50
N PRO A 51 1.05 -10.13 0.21
CA PRO A 51 0.64 -11.30 -0.55
C PRO A 51 1.61 -12.47 -0.34
N ALA A 52 1.07 -13.65 -0.03
CA ALA A 52 1.88 -14.78 0.45
C ALA A 52 1.70 -16.11 -0.29
N ARG A 53 0.52 -16.41 -0.87
CA ARG A 53 0.29 -17.67 -1.61
C ARG A 53 -0.14 -17.39 -3.05
N PHE A 54 0.70 -17.79 -3.99
CA PHE A 54 0.52 -17.53 -5.43
C PHE A 54 0.25 -18.77 -6.26
N VAL A 55 0.24 -19.97 -5.65
CA VAL A 55 -0.02 -21.22 -6.34
C VAL A 55 -1.12 -21.98 -5.61
N VAL A 56 -2.16 -22.37 -6.34
CA VAL A 56 -3.31 -23.14 -5.85
C VAL A 56 -3.70 -24.13 -6.95
N GLY A 57 -3.87 -25.42 -6.61
CA GLY A 57 -4.30 -26.44 -7.57
C GLY A 57 -3.47 -26.52 -8.87
N GLY A 58 -2.17 -26.18 -8.80
CA GLY A 58 -1.26 -26.12 -9.95
C GLY A 58 -1.33 -24.84 -10.80
N LEU A 59 -2.31 -23.96 -10.59
CA LEU A 59 -2.33 -22.63 -11.20
C LEU A 59 -1.41 -21.68 -10.44
N ARG A 60 -0.56 -20.95 -11.15
CA ARG A 60 0.22 -19.83 -10.62
C ARG A 60 -0.45 -18.50 -10.99
N TYR A 61 -0.80 -17.70 -9.99
CA TYR A 61 -1.26 -16.33 -10.22
C TYR A 61 -0.15 -15.46 -10.81
N ARG A 62 -0.53 -14.56 -11.70
CA ARG A 62 0.38 -13.77 -12.54
C ARG A 62 0.74 -12.41 -11.96
N ASN A 63 -0.05 -11.88 -11.04
CA ASN A 63 0.14 -10.52 -10.51
C ASN A 63 0.41 -10.54 -9.00
N TRP A 64 1.26 -9.62 -8.55
CA TRP A 64 1.66 -9.50 -7.14
C TRP A 64 0.45 -9.30 -6.20
N LEU A 65 -0.59 -8.60 -6.65
CA LEU A 65 -1.82 -8.34 -5.90
C LEU A 65 -2.75 -9.56 -5.77
N ASP A 66 -2.52 -10.64 -6.53
CA ASP A 66 -3.44 -11.79 -6.55
C ASP A 66 -3.20 -12.79 -5.39
N GLY A 67 -2.04 -12.71 -4.73
CA GLY A 67 -1.64 -13.66 -3.70
C GLY A 67 -2.43 -13.51 -2.40
N ASP A 68 -2.77 -14.62 -1.74
CA ASP A 68 -3.55 -14.57 -0.48
C ASP A 68 -2.83 -13.76 0.61
N GLY A 69 -3.59 -12.98 1.37
CA GLY A 69 -3.07 -12.11 2.41
C GLY A 69 -2.48 -12.86 3.59
N MET A 70 -1.35 -12.35 4.09
CA MET A 70 -0.66 -12.84 5.26
C MET A 70 -0.19 -11.66 6.09
N VAL A 71 -0.57 -11.67 7.36
CA VAL A 71 -0.20 -10.63 8.31
C VAL A 71 0.96 -11.13 9.17
N SER A 72 2.00 -10.31 9.23
CA SER A 72 3.13 -10.47 10.13
C SER A 72 3.06 -9.42 11.24
N ALA A 73 3.49 -9.77 12.45
CA ALA A 73 3.60 -8.85 13.57
C ALA A 73 4.94 -9.01 14.29
N LEU A 74 5.52 -7.88 14.73
CA LEU A 74 6.61 -7.85 15.71
C LEU A 74 6.10 -7.16 16.97
N ARG A 75 6.15 -7.86 18.09
CA ARG A 75 5.82 -7.31 19.41
C ARG A 75 7.11 -7.07 20.18
N PHE A 76 7.36 -5.81 20.52
CA PHE A 76 8.52 -5.35 21.26
C PHE A 76 8.13 -5.21 22.73
N GLU A 77 8.57 -6.15 23.57
CA GLU A 77 8.25 -6.16 25.01
C GLU A 77 9.44 -6.65 25.83
N ALA A 78 9.78 -5.92 26.91
CA ALA A 78 10.80 -6.31 27.88
C ALA A 78 12.17 -6.72 27.27
N GLY A 79 12.59 -6.04 26.19
CA GLY A 79 13.85 -6.31 25.49
C GLY A 79 13.82 -7.56 24.60
N GLN A 80 12.67 -8.18 24.40
CA GLN A 80 12.46 -9.27 23.45
C GLN A 80 11.60 -8.81 22.28
N VAL A 81 11.80 -9.46 21.12
CA VAL A 81 10.95 -9.27 19.95
C VAL A 81 10.26 -10.59 19.63
N HIS A 82 8.94 -10.63 19.78
CA HIS A 82 8.14 -11.79 19.41
C HIS A 82 7.56 -11.59 18.01
N PHE A 83 7.79 -12.57 17.13
CA PHE A 83 7.28 -12.60 15.77
C PHE A 83 6.07 -13.52 15.66
N THR A 84 5.01 -13.04 15.02
CA THR A 84 3.83 -13.83 14.66
C THR A 84 3.55 -13.65 13.17
N ASN A 85 3.26 -14.73 12.46
CA ASN A 85 2.91 -14.69 11.04
C ASN A 85 1.72 -15.61 10.78
N ARG A 86 0.65 -15.08 10.17
CA ARG A 86 -0.58 -15.84 9.90
C ARG A 86 -1.21 -15.41 8.58
N PHE A 87 -1.62 -16.39 7.80
CA PHE A 87 -2.52 -16.14 6.68
C PHE A 87 -3.88 -15.60 7.16
N VAL A 88 -4.41 -14.61 6.46
CA VAL A 88 -5.79 -14.18 6.62
C VAL A 88 -6.69 -15.26 6.04
N ARG A 89 -7.57 -15.84 6.87
CA ARG A 89 -8.58 -16.83 6.43
C ARG A 89 -9.74 -16.14 5.71
N SER A 90 -9.43 -15.52 4.58
CA SER A 90 -10.39 -14.82 3.73
C SER A 90 -11.37 -15.77 3.05
N VAL A 91 -12.44 -15.22 2.48
CA VAL A 91 -13.40 -15.99 1.67
C VAL A 91 -12.70 -16.71 0.52
N LYS A 92 -11.78 -16.02 -0.19
CA LYS A 92 -10.96 -16.63 -1.24
C LYS A 92 -10.12 -17.78 -0.69
N TYR A 93 -9.33 -17.51 0.36
CA TYR A 93 -8.40 -18.48 0.92
C TYR A 93 -9.11 -19.78 1.31
N LEU A 94 -10.22 -19.67 2.05
CA LEU A 94 -10.96 -20.81 2.57
C LEU A 94 -11.64 -21.60 1.45
N ALA A 95 -12.31 -20.92 0.51
CA ALA A 95 -13.02 -21.61 -0.58
C ALA A 95 -12.06 -22.35 -1.52
N GLU A 96 -10.90 -21.76 -1.83
CA GLU A 96 -9.90 -22.39 -2.68
C GLU A 96 -9.14 -23.51 -1.97
N ALA A 97 -8.94 -23.39 -0.65
CA ALA A 97 -8.38 -24.48 0.16
C ALA A 97 -9.36 -25.66 0.28
N GLU A 98 -10.66 -25.41 0.41
CA GLU A 98 -11.70 -26.45 0.44
C GLU A 98 -11.81 -27.18 -0.91
N ALA A 99 -11.71 -26.45 -2.01
CA ALA A 99 -11.80 -27.01 -3.36
C ALA A 99 -10.50 -27.66 -3.87
N ASP A 100 -9.36 -27.39 -3.21
CA ASP A 100 -8.01 -27.70 -3.69
C ASP A 100 -7.76 -27.21 -5.15
N SER A 101 -8.36 -26.08 -5.49
CA SER A 101 -8.35 -25.53 -6.85
C SER A 101 -8.58 -24.02 -6.83
N PRO A 102 -8.01 -23.26 -7.78
CA PRO A 102 -8.31 -21.84 -7.92
C PRO A 102 -9.78 -21.69 -8.35
N LEU A 103 -10.47 -20.69 -7.80
CA LEU A 103 -11.90 -20.48 -8.06
C LEU A 103 -12.20 -19.09 -8.62
N PHE A 104 -11.45 -18.08 -8.20
CA PHE A 104 -11.82 -16.69 -8.43
C PHE A 104 -10.98 -16.05 -9.52
N ARG A 105 -11.64 -15.22 -10.33
CA ARG A 105 -10.94 -14.24 -11.14
C ARG A 105 -10.34 -13.18 -10.22
N MET A 106 -9.08 -12.86 -10.46
CA MET A 106 -8.31 -11.92 -9.65
C MET A 106 -7.96 -10.66 -10.44
N PHE A 107 -7.18 -9.78 -9.82
CA PHE A 107 -6.83 -8.50 -10.41
C PHE A 107 -6.00 -8.67 -11.69
N GLY A 108 -4.99 -9.55 -11.68
CA GLY A 108 -4.13 -9.81 -12.84
C GLY A 108 -4.18 -11.23 -13.40
N THR A 109 -5.09 -12.07 -12.91
CA THR A 109 -5.23 -13.45 -13.38
C THR A 109 -6.69 -13.80 -13.64
N ALA A 110 -6.97 -14.22 -14.88
CA ALA A 110 -8.20 -14.85 -15.30
C ALA A 110 -7.89 -16.23 -15.90
N PHE A 111 -8.80 -17.19 -15.77
CA PHE A 111 -8.64 -18.56 -16.27
C PHE A 111 -10.02 -19.19 -16.58
N GLU A 112 -10.00 -20.30 -17.31
CA GLU A 112 -11.25 -21.00 -17.66
C GLU A 112 -11.94 -21.56 -16.41
N GLY A 113 -13.23 -21.25 -16.25
CA GLY A 113 -14.01 -21.67 -15.09
C GLY A 113 -13.87 -20.76 -13.86
N ASP A 114 -13.11 -19.67 -13.96
CA ASP A 114 -13.07 -18.65 -12.92
C ASP A 114 -14.45 -18.00 -12.68
N ARG A 115 -14.63 -17.39 -11.51
CA ARG A 115 -15.84 -16.61 -11.20
C ARG A 115 -15.51 -15.27 -10.56
N LEU A 116 -16.38 -14.31 -10.83
CA LEU A 116 -16.44 -13.03 -10.13
C LEU A 116 -17.30 -13.15 -8.88
N ARG A 117 -16.94 -12.44 -7.81
CA ARG A 117 -17.77 -12.20 -6.63
C ARG A 117 -19.09 -11.57 -7.07
N ARG A 118 -20.19 -12.27 -6.83
CA ARG A 118 -21.56 -11.90 -7.26
C ARG A 118 -21.68 -11.59 -8.76
N GLY A 119 -20.77 -12.11 -9.59
CA GLY A 119 -20.77 -11.88 -11.03
C GLY A 119 -20.30 -10.49 -11.48
N VAL A 120 -19.84 -9.62 -10.57
CA VAL A 120 -19.57 -8.20 -10.89
C VAL A 120 -18.21 -7.67 -10.44
N GLY A 121 -17.53 -8.33 -9.48
CA GLY A 121 -16.23 -7.88 -8.99
C GLY A 121 -15.29 -9.03 -8.69
N THR A 122 -14.01 -8.77 -8.55
CA THR A 122 -13.03 -9.77 -8.09
C THR A 122 -13.27 -10.11 -6.63
N GLU A 123 -12.87 -11.32 -6.21
CA GLU A 123 -12.80 -11.63 -4.78
C GLU A 123 -11.52 -11.03 -4.18
N SER A 124 -11.58 -10.62 -2.91
CA SER A 124 -10.45 -10.00 -2.23
C SER A 124 -9.54 -11.05 -1.61
N PRO A 125 -8.22 -10.98 -1.86
CA PRO A 125 -7.23 -11.78 -1.14
C PRO A 125 -6.89 -11.22 0.25
N VAL A 126 -7.36 -10.01 0.59
CA VAL A 126 -7.16 -9.34 1.90
C VAL A 126 -5.67 -9.17 2.27
N ASN A 127 -4.88 -8.72 1.29
CA ASN A 127 -3.41 -8.74 1.34
C ASN A 127 -2.74 -7.35 1.34
N VAL A 128 -3.50 -6.25 1.42
CA VAL A 128 -2.98 -4.91 1.14
C VAL A 128 -2.48 -4.21 2.40
N SER A 129 -3.32 -4.08 3.42
CA SER A 129 -2.96 -3.32 4.63
C SER A 129 -3.54 -3.93 5.89
N VAL A 130 -3.08 -3.45 7.05
CA VAL A 130 -3.53 -3.90 8.36
C VAL A 130 -3.41 -2.76 9.38
N TYR A 131 -4.46 -2.52 10.17
CA TYR A 131 -4.48 -1.42 11.15
C TYR A 131 -5.29 -1.77 12.41
N PRO A 132 -4.83 -1.35 13.60
CA PRO A 132 -5.63 -1.40 14.81
C PRO A 132 -6.85 -0.47 14.73
N TYR A 133 -8.02 -0.96 15.12
CA TYR A 133 -9.24 -0.16 15.17
C TYR A 133 -10.27 -0.78 16.11
N ALA A 134 -10.99 0.05 16.88
CA ALA A 134 -12.06 -0.39 17.77
C ALA A 134 -11.69 -1.57 18.71
N GLY A 135 -10.43 -1.62 19.19
CA GLY A 135 -9.95 -2.67 20.09
C GLY A 135 -9.62 -4.01 19.42
N THR A 136 -9.57 -4.04 18.08
CA THR A 136 -9.22 -5.21 17.28
C THR A 136 -8.22 -4.84 16.19
N LEU A 137 -7.83 -5.79 15.35
CA LEU A 137 -6.95 -5.59 14.20
C LEU A 137 -7.73 -5.86 12.91
N LEU A 138 -7.72 -4.91 11.98
CA LEU A 138 -8.42 -5.06 10.70
C LEU A 138 -7.41 -5.23 9.57
N ALA A 139 -7.52 -6.33 8.81
CA ALA A 139 -6.78 -6.55 7.57
C ALA A 139 -7.66 -6.19 6.36
N PHE A 140 -7.10 -5.47 5.40
CA PHE A 140 -7.83 -4.95 4.26
C PHE A 140 -7.31 -5.53 2.95
N GLY A 141 -8.22 -5.64 1.99
CA GLY A 141 -7.91 -5.78 0.57
C GLY A 141 -8.83 -4.86 -0.24
N GLU A 142 -8.43 -4.61 -1.48
CA GLU A 142 -9.09 -3.64 -2.34
C GLU A 142 -10.55 -4.02 -2.65
N GLN A 143 -11.45 -3.03 -2.71
CA GLN A 143 -12.85 -3.17 -3.10
C GLN A 143 -13.67 -4.20 -2.29
N SER A 144 -13.37 -4.39 -1.01
CA SER A 144 -14.05 -5.35 -0.11
C SER A 144 -14.04 -4.90 1.34
N TYR A 145 -14.98 -5.38 2.16
CA TYR A 145 -14.90 -5.16 3.60
C TYR A 145 -13.63 -5.79 4.20
N PRO A 146 -13.09 -5.21 5.30
CA PRO A 146 -11.93 -5.78 5.97
C PRO A 146 -12.28 -7.08 6.72
N PHE A 147 -11.25 -7.80 7.14
CA PHE A 147 -11.35 -8.94 8.04
C PHE A 147 -10.79 -8.58 9.41
N GLU A 148 -11.51 -8.97 10.44
CA GLU A 148 -11.06 -8.86 11.82
C GLU A 148 -10.09 -9.99 12.17
N LEU A 149 -8.97 -9.61 12.78
CA LEU A 149 -7.96 -10.49 13.32
C LEU A 149 -7.82 -10.24 14.84
N ASP A 150 -7.44 -11.28 15.57
CA ASP A 150 -6.93 -11.10 16.93
C ASP A 150 -5.60 -10.33 16.89
N PRO A 151 -5.44 -9.22 17.65
CA PRO A 151 -4.26 -8.37 17.54
C PRO A 151 -2.96 -9.02 18.04
N VAL A 152 -3.04 -10.12 18.82
CA VAL A 152 -1.86 -10.78 19.39
C VAL A 152 -1.50 -12.03 18.59
N THR A 153 -2.49 -12.89 18.37
CA THR A 153 -2.31 -14.21 17.73
C THR A 153 -2.45 -14.16 16.22
N LEU A 154 -3.01 -13.07 15.68
CA LEU A 154 -3.38 -12.86 14.28
C LEU A 154 -4.40 -13.89 13.74
N GLU A 155 -5.08 -14.62 14.64
CA GLU A 155 -6.17 -15.52 14.25
C GLU A 155 -7.31 -14.74 13.59
N THR A 156 -7.77 -15.20 12.43
CA THR A 156 -8.87 -14.57 11.71
C THR A 156 -10.20 -14.82 12.40
N ARG A 157 -10.88 -13.76 12.83
CA ARG A 157 -12.21 -13.80 13.44
C ARG A 157 -13.33 -13.74 12.38
N GLY A 158 -13.06 -13.15 11.22
CA GLY A 158 -13.94 -13.15 10.05
C GLY A 158 -14.18 -11.77 9.46
N PRO A 159 -15.16 -11.61 8.54
CA PRO A 159 -15.52 -10.33 7.95
C PRO A 159 -15.94 -9.27 8.97
N TYR A 160 -15.37 -8.07 8.87
CA TYR A 160 -15.77 -6.92 9.68
C TYR A 160 -16.69 -5.98 8.88
N THR A 161 -18.00 -6.16 9.07
CA THR A 161 -19.04 -5.49 8.25
C THR A 161 -19.51 -4.15 8.82
N PHE A 162 -18.88 -3.65 9.88
CA PHE A 162 -19.31 -2.46 10.63
C PHE A 162 -20.79 -2.57 11.02
N GLN A 163 -21.17 -3.63 11.74
CA GLN A 163 -22.56 -3.91 12.17
C GLN A 163 -23.54 -4.00 10.98
N GLY A 164 -23.11 -4.63 9.88
CA GLY A 164 -23.92 -4.80 8.66
C GLY A 164 -24.10 -3.55 7.82
N ARG A 165 -23.33 -2.47 8.07
CA ARG A 165 -23.33 -1.27 7.24
C ARG A 165 -22.60 -1.47 5.91
N LEU A 166 -21.64 -2.39 5.88
CA LEU A 166 -21.01 -2.91 4.67
C LEU A 166 -21.58 -4.28 4.30
N ASN A 167 -21.59 -4.59 3.00
CA ASN A 167 -22.00 -5.87 2.43
C ASN A 167 -21.05 -6.25 1.28
N ASP A 168 -21.25 -7.44 0.68
CA ASP A 168 -20.37 -8.01 -0.38
C ASP A 168 -20.18 -7.13 -1.63
N ILE A 169 -21.05 -6.14 -1.86
CA ILE A 169 -20.97 -5.23 -3.01
C ILE A 169 -20.58 -3.80 -2.62
N SER A 170 -20.37 -3.54 -1.33
CA SER A 170 -19.94 -2.23 -0.85
C SER A 170 -18.48 -2.03 -1.24
N PRO A 171 -18.15 -1.02 -2.09
CA PRO A 171 -16.76 -0.74 -2.36
C PRO A 171 -16.14 -0.12 -1.12
N PHE A 172 -14.95 -0.58 -0.77
CA PHE A 172 -14.22 -0.16 0.42
C PHE A 172 -12.72 -0.31 0.12
N SER A 173 -11.95 0.75 0.34
CA SER A 173 -10.53 0.81 0.03
C SER A 173 -9.70 0.13 1.13
N ALA A 174 -8.52 -0.32 0.72
CA ALA A 174 -7.50 -0.82 1.63
C ALA A 174 -6.74 0.28 2.38
N HIS A 175 -7.02 1.56 2.15
CA HIS A 175 -6.31 2.69 2.76
C HIS A 175 -7.19 3.49 3.71
N PRO A 176 -7.67 2.93 4.85
CA PRO A 176 -8.37 3.75 5.83
C PRO A 176 -7.42 4.81 6.41
N LYS A 177 -7.96 6.00 6.69
CA LYS A 177 -7.24 7.06 7.39
C LYS A 177 -7.90 7.34 8.74
N PHE A 178 -7.10 7.46 9.78
CA PHE A 178 -7.57 7.69 11.15
C PHE A 178 -7.35 9.14 11.53
N ALA A 179 -8.43 9.85 11.80
CA ALA A 179 -8.36 11.27 12.14
C ALA A 179 -7.74 11.47 13.53
N PRO A 180 -6.65 12.23 13.71
CA PRO A 180 -5.95 12.32 15.00
C PRO A 180 -6.76 13.03 16.08
N ASP A 181 -7.62 13.98 15.70
CA ASP A 181 -8.48 14.77 16.59
C ASP A 181 -9.63 13.96 17.21
N THR A 182 -10.21 13.05 16.44
CA THR A 182 -11.45 12.33 16.78
C THR A 182 -11.27 10.83 16.87
N GLY A 183 -10.17 10.28 16.34
CA GLY A 183 -9.91 8.86 16.07
C GLY A 183 -10.95 8.19 15.17
N ASP A 184 -11.74 8.98 14.46
CA ASP A 184 -12.69 8.47 13.48
C ASP A 184 -11.94 7.84 12.29
N LEU A 185 -12.50 6.74 11.79
CA LEU A 185 -12.02 6.08 10.58
C LEU A 185 -12.73 6.71 9.37
N TYR A 186 -11.94 7.26 8.47
CA TYR A 186 -12.37 7.66 7.13
C TYR A 186 -11.92 6.60 6.13
N ASN A 187 -12.80 6.24 5.20
CA ASN A 187 -12.47 5.33 4.10
C ASN A 187 -13.38 5.68 2.91
N PHE A 188 -13.12 5.10 1.75
CA PHE A 188 -13.90 5.33 0.55
C PHE A 188 -14.07 4.05 -0.27
N GLY A 189 -14.78 4.13 -1.38
CA GLY A 189 -14.77 3.08 -2.39
C GLY A 189 -15.29 3.58 -3.73
N ILE A 190 -14.81 2.98 -4.82
CA ILE A 190 -15.22 3.33 -6.18
C ILE A 190 -16.23 2.32 -6.70
N SER A 191 -17.37 2.83 -7.20
CA SER A 191 -18.30 2.05 -8.01
C SER A 191 -18.03 2.36 -9.47
N PHE A 192 -17.58 1.34 -10.21
CA PHE A 192 -17.21 1.45 -11.64
C PHE A 192 -18.38 1.31 -12.62
N ALA A 193 -19.63 1.41 -12.14
CA ALA A 193 -20.82 1.26 -13.00
C ALA A 193 -20.75 2.18 -14.24
N GLY A 194 -20.84 1.60 -15.45
CA GLY A 194 -20.60 2.33 -16.70
C GLY A 194 -21.57 3.48 -17.00
N VAL A 195 -22.76 3.50 -16.38
CA VAL A 195 -23.75 4.60 -16.58
C VAL A 195 -23.47 5.80 -15.68
N GLN A 196 -23.08 5.55 -14.42
CA GLN A 196 -22.80 6.61 -13.46
C GLN A 196 -21.80 6.08 -12.42
N PRO A 197 -20.48 6.16 -12.73
CA PRO A 197 -19.47 5.82 -11.76
C PRO A 197 -19.52 6.80 -10.60
N SER A 198 -19.09 6.36 -9.42
CA SER A 198 -19.18 7.20 -8.22
C SER A 198 -18.14 6.82 -7.19
N LEU A 199 -17.68 7.83 -6.47
CA LEU A 199 -16.90 7.70 -5.24
C LEU A 199 -17.85 7.71 -4.04
N THR A 200 -17.70 6.75 -3.14
CA THR A 200 -18.44 6.72 -1.87
C THR A 200 -17.48 6.99 -0.74
N LEU A 201 -17.65 8.09 0.00
CA LEU A 201 -16.90 8.42 1.20
C LEU A 201 -17.65 7.93 2.45
N TYR A 202 -16.93 7.28 3.35
CA TYR A 202 -17.43 6.77 4.62
C TYR A 202 -16.70 7.43 5.78
N ARG A 203 -17.43 7.64 6.88
CA ARG A 203 -16.88 8.01 8.19
C ARG A 203 -17.49 7.12 9.25
N PHE A 204 -16.65 6.55 10.11
CA PHE A 204 -17.04 5.74 11.26
C PHE A 204 -16.40 6.32 12.52
N ASP A 205 -17.10 6.28 13.65
CA ASP A 205 -16.52 6.68 14.94
C ASP A 205 -15.48 5.66 15.44
N ARG A 206 -14.80 5.94 16.56
CA ARG A 206 -13.83 5.01 17.19
C ARG A 206 -14.40 3.62 17.55
N SER A 207 -15.72 3.48 17.63
CA SER A 207 -16.40 2.25 18.02
C SER A 207 -16.97 1.46 16.84
N GLY A 208 -16.72 1.91 15.59
CA GLY A 208 -17.25 1.24 14.40
C GLY A 208 -18.64 1.67 13.98
N ASN A 209 -19.25 2.71 14.59
CA ASN A 209 -20.56 3.18 14.17
C ASN A 209 -20.42 4.12 12.97
N MET A 210 -21.17 3.86 11.90
CA MET A 210 -21.17 4.70 10.71
C MET A 210 -21.82 6.06 10.99
N ILE A 211 -21.05 7.14 10.85
CA ILE A 211 -21.50 8.53 10.96
C ILE A 211 -22.17 8.95 9.64
N TYR A 212 -21.51 8.70 8.51
CA TYR A 212 -22.10 8.91 7.20
C TYR A 212 -21.54 7.97 6.14
N ARG A 213 -22.30 7.88 5.05
CA ARG A 213 -21.93 7.32 3.76
C ARG A 213 -22.43 8.26 2.67
N LYS A 214 -21.52 8.91 1.96
CA LYS A 214 -21.83 9.92 0.94
C LYS A 214 -21.35 9.44 -0.42
N ARG A 215 -22.30 9.27 -1.35
CA ARG A 215 -22.02 8.83 -2.72
C ARG A 215 -22.04 10.05 -3.64
N THR A 216 -20.94 10.28 -4.33
CA THR A 216 -20.75 11.41 -5.23
C THR A 216 -20.38 10.90 -6.63
N PRO A 217 -21.11 11.28 -7.68
CA PRO A 217 -20.76 10.92 -9.05
C PRO A 217 -19.36 11.38 -9.44
N VAL A 218 -18.70 10.58 -10.27
CA VAL A 218 -17.42 10.93 -10.92
C VAL A 218 -17.60 10.90 -12.43
N ASP A 219 -16.72 11.59 -13.16
CA ASP A 219 -16.86 11.77 -14.61
C ASP A 219 -16.61 10.46 -15.39
N TYR A 220 -15.76 9.59 -14.85
CA TYR A 220 -15.35 8.33 -15.48
C TYR A 220 -14.98 7.28 -14.41
N PRO A 221 -15.05 5.97 -14.73
CA PRO A 221 -14.77 4.89 -13.78
C PRO A 221 -13.25 4.72 -13.57
N CYS A 222 -12.59 5.75 -13.05
CA CYS A 222 -11.16 5.69 -12.73
C CYS A 222 -10.89 4.90 -11.45
N THR A 223 -9.77 4.18 -11.46
CA THR A 223 -9.23 3.58 -10.24
C THR A 223 -8.73 4.68 -9.31
N THR A 224 -9.05 4.56 -8.03
CA THR A 224 -8.49 5.40 -6.96
C THR A 224 -8.12 4.46 -5.84
N HIS A 225 -6.85 4.41 -5.48
CA HIS A 225 -6.31 3.47 -4.50
C HIS A 225 -6.24 4.07 -3.10
N ASP A 226 -5.69 5.29 -3.01
CA ASP A 226 -5.46 6.00 -1.77
C ASP A 226 -6.11 7.39 -1.76
N PHE A 227 -6.17 8.01 -0.58
CA PHE A 227 -6.67 9.36 -0.35
C PHE A 227 -6.00 10.00 0.87
N GLY A 228 -5.95 11.32 0.93
CA GLY A 228 -5.37 12.07 2.04
C GLY A 228 -6.43 12.62 3.00
N LEU A 229 -6.02 12.93 4.23
CA LEU A 229 -6.80 13.76 5.15
C LEU A 229 -6.01 15.00 5.53
N SER A 230 -6.69 16.14 5.58
CA SER A 230 -6.26 17.36 6.27
C SER A 230 -7.22 17.65 7.43
N PRO A 231 -7.02 18.71 8.24
CA PRO A 231 -7.97 19.07 9.28
C PRO A 231 -9.43 19.22 8.79
N ARG A 232 -9.64 19.77 7.59
CA ARG A 232 -10.98 20.02 7.03
C ARG A 232 -11.37 19.11 5.87
N PHE A 233 -10.41 18.53 5.15
CA PHE A 233 -10.69 17.85 3.88
C PHE A 233 -10.31 16.37 3.88
N ALA A 234 -11.12 15.57 3.18
CA ALA A 234 -10.67 14.33 2.55
C ALA A 234 -10.30 14.66 1.10
N VAL A 235 -9.10 14.25 0.69
CA VAL A 235 -8.42 14.69 -0.53
C VAL A 235 -8.20 13.49 -1.45
N PHE A 236 -8.75 13.54 -2.66
CA PHE A 236 -8.57 12.47 -3.63
C PHE A 236 -7.80 12.97 -4.85
N TYR A 237 -6.71 12.29 -5.19
CA TYR A 237 -6.02 12.45 -6.47
C TYR A 237 -6.60 11.44 -7.46
N LEU A 238 -7.46 11.91 -8.36
CA LEU A 238 -8.04 11.08 -9.41
C LEU A 238 -7.16 11.16 -10.66
N CYS A 239 -6.59 10.01 -11.02
CA CYS A 239 -5.88 9.82 -12.27
C CYS A 239 -6.82 9.14 -13.30
N PRO A 240 -6.75 9.46 -14.59
CA PRO A 240 -7.56 8.82 -15.64
C PRO A 240 -7.08 7.40 -16.00
N TYR A 241 -7.01 6.50 -15.02
CA TYR A 241 -6.78 5.07 -15.24
C TYR A 241 -8.13 4.34 -15.17
N ILE A 242 -8.72 4.10 -16.33
CA ILE A 242 -10.14 3.83 -16.50
C ILE A 242 -10.38 2.33 -16.61
N LEU A 243 -11.37 1.82 -15.88
CA LEU A 243 -11.80 0.43 -15.97
C LEU A 243 -12.95 0.25 -16.97
N ASP A 244 -12.72 -0.57 -18.01
CA ASP A 244 -13.78 -1.04 -18.90
C ASP A 244 -14.52 -2.23 -18.25
N MET A 245 -15.59 -1.89 -17.53
CA MET A 245 -16.45 -2.89 -16.90
C MET A 245 -17.11 -3.83 -17.91
N GLN A 246 -17.38 -3.39 -19.14
CA GLN A 246 -18.00 -4.25 -20.14
C GLN A 246 -17.01 -5.34 -20.58
N GLN A 247 -15.75 -4.97 -20.79
CA GLN A 247 -14.67 -5.90 -21.11
C GLN A 247 -14.43 -6.90 -19.97
N LEU A 248 -14.43 -6.45 -18.71
CA LEU A 248 -14.29 -7.33 -17.54
C LEU A 248 -15.42 -8.38 -17.47
N LEU A 249 -16.66 -7.97 -17.76
CA LEU A 249 -17.83 -8.85 -17.66
C LEU A 249 -17.98 -9.83 -18.83
N GLN A 250 -17.33 -9.60 -19.97
CA GLN A 250 -17.37 -10.49 -21.15
C GLN A 250 -16.66 -11.83 -20.93
N GLY A 251 -15.94 -12.01 -19.82
CA GLY A 251 -15.27 -13.27 -19.46
C GLY A 251 -13.81 -13.31 -19.93
N HIS A 252 -12.99 -14.15 -19.27
CA HIS A 252 -11.57 -14.39 -19.58
C HIS A 252 -10.60 -13.18 -19.52
N THR A 253 -11.09 -12.00 -19.15
CA THR A 253 -10.30 -10.77 -18.98
C THR A 253 -10.07 -10.52 -17.49
N ALA A 254 -8.81 -10.43 -17.04
CA ALA A 254 -8.51 -9.99 -15.68
C ALA A 254 -8.77 -8.49 -15.52
N THR A 255 -8.91 -7.99 -14.28
CA THR A 255 -9.17 -6.55 -14.07
C THR A 255 -8.13 -5.65 -14.73
N ILE A 256 -6.85 -6.01 -14.65
CA ILE A 256 -5.77 -5.23 -15.26
C ILE A 256 -5.83 -5.16 -16.78
N ASP A 257 -6.28 -6.23 -17.44
CA ASP A 257 -6.42 -6.27 -18.91
C ASP A 257 -7.58 -5.38 -19.40
N ALA A 258 -8.49 -4.99 -18.49
CA ALA A 258 -9.58 -4.06 -18.73
C ALA A 258 -9.28 -2.62 -18.28
N LEU A 259 -8.06 -2.35 -17.80
CA LEU A 259 -7.64 -1.02 -17.38
C LEU A 259 -6.91 -0.29 -18.51
N LYS A 260 -7.26 0.99 -18.72
CA LYS A 260 -6.65 1.83 -19.76
C LYS A 260 -6.25 3.19 -19.20
N TRP A 261 -4.98 3.55 -19.38
CA TRP A 261 -4.44 4.86 -19.01
C TRP A 261 -4.76 5.89 -20.09
N GLU A 262 -5.48 6.96 -19.75
CA GLU A 262 -5.92 8.04 -20.65
C GLU A 262 -5.43 9.42 -20.14
N PRO A 263 -4.10 9.68 -20.10
CA PRO A 263 -3.52 10.89 -19.50
C PRO A 263 -3.99 12.20 -20.17
N GLU A 264 -4.45 12.14 -21.41
CA GLU A 264 -5.00 13.28 -22.15
C GLU A 264 -6.25 13.90 -21.49
N ARG A 265 -6.91 13.17 -20.58
CA ARG A 265 -8.04 13.69 -19.78
C ARG A 265 -7.61 14.59 -18.63
N GLY A 266 -6.33 14.56 -18.26
CA GLY A 266 -5.80 15.25 -17.09
C GLY A 266 -6.24 14.62 -15.76
N SER A 267 -5.54 14.99 -14.68
CA SER A 267 -5.84 14.54 -13.32
C SER A 267 -6.71 15.55 -12.57
N GLN A 268 -7.40 15.11 -11.51
CA GLN A 268 -8.28 15.96 -10.69
C GLN A 268 -8.00 15.78 -9.20
N LEU A 269 -7.87 16.88 -8.45
CA LEU A 269 -7.98 16.87 -6.99
C LEU A 269 -9.44 17.10 -6.64
N ARG A 270 -10.05 16.17 -5.90
CA ARG A 270 -11.41 16.32 -5.38
C ARG A 270 -11.36 16.44 -3.87
N LEU A 271 -11.85 17.56 -3.35
CA LEU A 271 -11.82 17.88 -1.92
C LEU A 271 -13.22 17.75 -1.34
N PHE A 272 -13.35 16.95 -0.29
CA PHE A 272 -14.60 16.71 0.43
C PHE A 272 -14.47 17.23 1.85
N LEU A 273 -15.49 17.90 2.38
CA LEU A 273 -15.50 18.34 3.77
C LEU A 273 -15.56 17.11 4.69
N ARG A 274 -14.60 16.95 5.59
CA ARG A 274 -14.52 15.81 6.54
C ARG A 274 -15.76 15.70 7.42
N GLU A 275 -16.33 16.84 7.80
CA GLU A 275 -17.47 16.90 8.72
C GLU A 275 -18.75 16.33 8.08
N SER A 276 -19.11 16.82 6.89
CA SER A 276 -20.38 16.48 6.23
C SER A 276 -20.25 15.40 5.14
N GLY A 277 -19.04 15.16 4.65
CA GLY A 277 -18.74 14.30 3.50
C GLY A 277 -19.17 14.89 2.15
N ASP A 278 -19.55 16.17 2.11
CA ASP A 278 -19.96 16.83 0.87
C ASP A 278 -18.74 17.29 0.06
N GLU A 279 -18.85 17.19 -1.26
CA GLU A 279 -17.83 17.72 -2.17
C GLU A 279 -17.80 19.26 -2.12
N LYS A 280 -16.61 19.81 -1.87
CA LYS A 280 -16.38 21.26 -1.80
C LYS A 280 -15.87 21.81 -3.12
N VAL A 281 -14.84 21.17 -3.70
CA VAL A 281 -14.15 21.69 -4.89
C VAL A 281 -13.51 20.56 -5.68
N VAL A 282 -13.53 20.71 -7.00
CA VAL A 282 -12.83 19.85 -7.97
C VAL A 282 -11.85 20.73 -8.72
N ILE A 283 -10.58 20.31 -8.74
CA ILE A 283 -9.47 21.08 -9.30
C ILE A 283 -8.81 20.22 -10.36
N SER A 284 -8.83 20.66 -11.61
CA SER A 284 -8.15 19.96 -12.69
C SER A 284 -6.69 20.40 -12.75
N PHE A 285 -5.76 19.45 -12.80
CA PHE A 285 -4.33 19.71 -12.76
C PHE A 285 -3.54 18.53 -13.34
N GLY A 286 -2.43 18.82 -14.03
CA GLY A 286 -1.49 17.80 -14.47
C GLY A 286 -2.09 16.66 -15.30
N ASN A 287 -1.28 15.61 -15.48
CA ASN A 287 -1.62 14.38 -16.19
C ASN A 287 -0.77 13.19 -15.71
N ARG A 288 -0.27 13.27 -14.48
CA ARG A 288 0.58 12.24 -13.88
C ARG A 288 -0.26 11.17 -13.19
N TYR A 289 0.36 10.03 -12.96
CA TYR A 289 -0.21 8.95 -12.18
C TYR A 289 0.25 9.06 -10.72
N CYS A 290 -0.66 8.80 -9.79
CA CYS A 290 -0.42 8.77 -8.36
C CYS A 290 -1.14 7.55 -7.78
N LEU A 291 -0.39 6.71 -7.06
CA LEU A 291 -0.94 5.56 -6.35
C LEU A 291 -1.15 5.87 -4.86
N HIS A 292 -0.13 6.46 -4.22
CA HIS A 292 -0.12 6.79 -2.79
C HIS A 292 0.10 8.28 -2.52
N LEU A 293 -0.59 8.78 -1.49
CA LEU A 293 -0.40 10.11 -0.94
C LEU A 293 0.47 10.01 0.32
N ALA A 294 1.38 10.98 0.50
CA ALA A 294 2.22 11.02 1.69
C ALA A 294 1.49 11.69 2.87
N ASN A 295 1.02 12.93 2.70
CA ASN A 295 0.28 13.66 3.74
C ASN A 295 -0.53 14.82 3.13
N CYS A 296 -1.51 15.33 3.87
CA CYS A 296 -2.21 16.56 3.51
C CYS A 296 -2.38 17.43 4.75
N PHE A 297 -2.15 18.74 4.65
CA PHE A 297 -2.32 19.65 5.78
C PHE A 297 -2.68 21.05 5.31
N GLU A 298 -3.23 21.86 6.20
CA GLU A 298 -3.69 23.20 5.87
C GLU A 298 -2.90 24.26 6.63
N SER A 299 -2.63 25.38 5.95
CA SER A 299 -2.21 26.64 6.56
C SER A 299 -3.11 27.74 5.99
N ASP A 300 -3.93 28.34 6.85
CA ASP A 300 -4.98 29.29 6.47
C ASP A 300 -5.93 28.68 5.41
N ASN A 301 -5.96 29.25 4.19
CA ASN A 301 -6.81 28.80 3.09
C ASN A 301 -6.07 27.88 2.10
N LEU A 302 -4.78 27.65 2.33
CA LEU A 302 -3.93 26.83 1.48
C LEU A 302 -3.89 25.40 2.00
N LEU A 303 -4.21 24.47 1.12
CA LEU A 303 -4.05 23.03 1.34
C LEU A 303 -2.74 22.58 0.70
N THR A 304 -1.88 21.96 1.49
CA THR A 304 -0.73 21.21 1.00
C THR A 304 -1.13 19.76 0.78
N VAL A 305 -0.76 19.20 -0.38
CA VAL A 305 -1.00 17.80 -0.77
C VAL A 305 0.32 17.21 -1.25
N ASP A 306 0.87 16.30 -0.47
CA ASP A 306 2.10 15.59 -0.80
C ASP A 306 1.78 14.22 -1.37
N VAL A 307 2.38 13.91 -2.51
CA VAL A 307 2.09 12.69 -3.28
C VAL A 307 3.35 12.11 -3.88
N ILE A 308 3.25 10.88 -4.36
CA ILE A 308 4.25 10.30 -5.27
C ILE A 308 3.68 10.30 -6.69
N GLU A 309 4.32 11.07 -7.59
CA GLU A 309 3.90 11.15 -8.99
C GLU A 309 4.80 10.29 -9.88
N HIS A 310 4.17 9.55 -10.80
CA HIS A 310 4.84 8.72 -11.80
C HIS A 310 4.49 9.16 -13.22
N ASP A 311 5.44 8.97 -14.13
CA ASP A 311 5.27 9.18 -15.57
C ASP A 311 4.36 8.13 -16.22
N GLY A 312 4.14 6.99 -15.57
CA GLY A 312 3.28 5.89 -16.02
C GLY A 312 2.59 5.17 -14.85
N THR A 313 1.74 4.21 -15.16
CA THR A 313 1.00 3.42 -14.17
C THR A 313 1.93 2.44 -13.43
N LEU A 314 1.52 1.99 -12.24
CA LEU A 314 2.25 1.00 -11.45
C LEU A 314 1.66 -0.41 -11.49
N TYR A 315 0.35 -0.56 -11.73
CA TYR A 315 -0.29 -1.88 -11.70
C TYR A 315 0.28 -2.85 -12.74
N ASP A 316 0.66 -2.35 -13.92
CA ASP A 316 1.33 -3.13 -14.97
C ASP A 316 2.75 -3.56 -14.58
N GLN A 317 3.36 -2.88 -13.60
CA GLN A 317 4.67 -3.22 -13.05
C GLN A 317 4.61 -4.35 -12.02
N TYR A 318 3.42 -4.74 -11.56
CA TYR A 318 3.22 -5.85 -10.62
C TYR A 318 3.04 -7.21 -11.31
N MET A 319 3.37 -7.31 -12.61
CA MET A 319 3.27 -8.56 -13.38
C MET A 319 4.18 -8.58 -14.63
N PRO A 320 4.43 -9.76 -15.22
CA PRO A 320 4.12 -11.09 -14.71
C PRO A 320 5.05 -11.48 -13.55
N ILE A 321 4.53 -12.14 -12.53
CA ILE A 321 5.36 -12.84 -11.56
C ILE A 321 6.18 -13.93 -12.31
N PRO A 322 7.50 -14.03 -12.06
CA PRO A 322 8.28 -13.31 -11.03
C PRO A 322 8.97 -12.01 -11.52
N ASP A 323 8.81 -11.63 -12.77
CA ASP A 323 9.48 -10.48 -13.38
C ASP A 323 8.72 -9.17 -13.17
N LEU A 324 8.88 -8.59 -11.98
CA LEU A 324 8.27 -7.31 -11.60
C LEU A 324 9.08 -6.10 -12.08
N PHE A 325 8.42 -4.94 -12.14
CA PHE A 325 8.99 -3.61 -12.40
C PHE A 325 9.84 -3.51 -13.68
N ARG A 326 9.51 -4.35 -14.67
CA ARG A 326 10.27 -4.54 -15.92
C ARG A 326 10.52 -3.25 -16.68
N THR A 327 9.55 -2.34 -16.64
CA THR A 327 9.56 -1.08 -17.40
C THR A 327 9.20 0.10 -16.49
N ALA A 328 9.45 -0.02 -15.18
CA ALA A 328 9.11 1.02 -14.21
C ALA A 328 9.69 2.37 -14.66
N THR A 329 8.78 3.33 -14.83
CA THR A 329 9.09 4.68 -15.32
C THR A 329 9.53 5.57 -14.17
N ARG A 330 10.04 6.75 -14.52
CA ARG A 330 10.41 7.76 -13.52
C ARG A 330 9.17 8.16 -12.70
N GLY A 331 9.38 8.27 -11.39
CA GLY A 331 8.46 8.88 -10.46
C GLY A 331 9.22 9.47 -9.28
N GLY A 332 8.57 10.32 -8.48
CA GLY A 332 9.21 11.02 -7.37
C GLY A 332 8.24 11.77 -6.45
N PRO A 333 8.73 12.29 -5.31
CA PRO A 333 7.93 13.05 -4.36
C PRO A 333 7.58 14.43 -4.90
N VAL A 334 6.30 14.80 -4.79
CA VAL A 334 5.78 16.10 -5.25
C VAL A 334 4.88 16.70 -4.17
N ARG A 335 5.12 17.97 -3.88
CA ARG A 335 4.30 18.81 -3.00
C ARG A 335 3.48 19.78 -3.84
N TYR A 336 2.16 19.70 -3.69
CA TYR A 336 1.21 20.66 -4.22
C TYR A 336 0.78 21.64 -3.12
N VAL A 337 0.68 22.92 -3.45
CA VAL A 337 -0.05 23.91 -2.64
C VAL A 337 -1.26 24.37 -3.43
N VAL A 338 -2.42 24.31 -2.80
CA VAL A 338 -3.73 24.47 -3.43
C VAL A 338 -4.49 25.58 -2.71
N ASP A 339 -4.99 26.55 -3.45
CA ASP A 339 -5.94 27.53 -2.93
C ASP A 339 -7.34 26.94 -3.01
N THR A 340 -7.90 26.61 -1.85
CA THR A 340 -9.17 25.87 -1.76
C THR A 340 -10.40 26.72 -2.08
N ASP A 341 -10.29 28.06 -1.97
CA ASP A 341 -11.38 28.99 -2.30
C ASP A 341 -11.39 29.33 -3.80
N ARG A 342 -10.21 29.50 -4.40
CA ARG A 342 -10.06 29.73 -5.85
C ARG A 342 -10.16 28.45 -6.66
N GLY A 343 -9.94 27.30 -6.04
CA GLY A 343 -10.00 26.00 -6.70
C GLY A 343 -8.87 25.81 -7.71
N GLU A 344 -7.64 26.21 -7.35
CA GLU A 344 -6.48 26.08 -8.22
C GLU A 344 -5.22 25.64 -7.48
N VAL A 345 -4.32 24.99 -8.22
CA VAL A 345 -2.97 24.70 -7.77
C VAL A 345 -2.15 25.98 -7.87
N VAL A 346 -1.62 26.44 -6.73
CA VAL A 346 -0.78 27.64 -6.61
C VAL A 346 0.67 27.31 -6.92
N THR A 347 1.18 26.22 -6.34
CA THR A 347 2.55 25.75 -6.59
C THR A 347 2.60 24.23 -6.70
N ARG A 348 3.57 23.77 -7.49
CA ARG A 348 4.01 22.38 -7.58
C ARG A 348 5.52 22.37 -7.38
N HIS A 349 5.98 21.72 -6.32
CA HIS A 349 7.39 21.54 -6.02
C HIS A 349 7.71 20.05 -6.11
N GLU A 350 8.65 19.69 -6.98
CA GLU A 350 9.10 18.32 -7.20
C GLU A 350 10.49 18.17 -6.59
N ILE A 351 10.65 17.18 -5.72
CA ILE A 351 11.95 16.86 -5.12
C ILE A 351 12.68 15.92 -6.08
N ALA A 352 13.93 16.23 -6.39
CA ALA A 352 14.74 15.43 -7.30
C ALA A 352 15.12 14.09 -6.65
N TYR A 353 14.27 13.09 -6.88
CA TYR A 353 14.49 11.68 -6.61
C TYR A 353 13.61 10.87 -7.55
N TYR A 354 14.22 10.22 -8.54
CA TYR A 354 13.54 9.74 -9.74
C TYR A 354 13.53 8.22 -9.88
N HIS A 355 13.71 7.53 -8.76
CA HIS A 355 13.90 6.08 -8.70
C HIS A 355 12.57 5.34 -8.54
N SER A 356 11.48 5.90 -9.08
CA SER A 356 10.11 5.36 -8.99
C SER A 356 9.76 4.93 -7.56
N PRO A 357 9.90 5.84 -6.58
CA PRO A 357 9.67 5.47 -5.21
C PRO A 357 8.21 5.14 -4.96
N ASP A 358 7.92 4.43 -3.88
CA ASP A 358 6.57 4.21 -3.38
C ASP A 358 6.59 3.91 -1.88
N PHE A 359 5.41 3.67 -1.30
CA PHE A 359 5.20 3.49 0.14
C PHE A 359 5.70 4.70 0.96
N PRO A 360 5.13 5.89 0.74
CA PRO A 360 5.50 7.06 1.51
C PRO A 360 5.09 6.92 2.98
N ALA A 361 6.07 6.97 3.86
CA ALA A 361 5.92 6.97 5.29
C ALA A 361 6.22 8.36 5.87
N LEU A 362 5.52 8.70 6.95
CA LEU A 362 5.78 9.91 7.73
C LEU A 362 5.80 9.58 9.22
N ASP A 363 6.23 10.53 10.04
CA ASP A 363 6.05 10.44 11.48
C ASP A 363 4.56 10.64 11.83
N PRO A 364 3.86 9.62 12.36
CA PRO A 364 2.41 9.67 12.56
C PRO A 364 1.95 10.81 13.49
N ARG A 365 2.85 11.37 14.31
CA ARG A 365 2.57 12.57 15.15
C ARG A 365 2.21 13.80 14.32
N PHE A 366 2.64 13.84 13.06
CA PHE A 366 2.37 14.93 12.12
C PHE A 366 1.33 14.57 11.05
N PHE A 367 0.62 13.46 11.18
CA PHE A 367 -0.47 13.16 10.25
C PHE A 367 -1.51 14.29 10.28
N THR A 368 -1.92 14.79 9.11
CA THR A 368 -2.78 15.98 8.93
C THR A 368 -2.15 17.33 9.33
N GLN A 369 -0.86 17.37 9.66
CA GLN A 369 -0.13 18.56 10.10
C GLN A 369 1.10 18.84 9.21
N SER A 370 1.62 20.07 9.29
CA SER A 370 2.87 20.43 8.62
C SER A 370 4.04 19.62 9.17
N TYR A 371 4.92 19.17 8.27
CA TYR A 371 6.02 18.25 8.58
C TYR A 371 7.16 18.40 7.58
N GLY A 372 8.37 18.03 8.01
CA GLY A 372 9.60 18.19 7.24
C GLY A 372 10.14 16.92 6.60
N HIS A 373 9.75 15.74 7.09
CA HIS A 373 10.43 14.47 6.77
C HIS A 373 9.45 13.41 6.26
N ALA A 374 9.85 12.67 5.23
CA ALA A 374 9.17 11.47 4.77
C ALA A 374 10.19 10.39 4.39
N TRP A 375 9.76 9.14 4.35
CA TRP A 375 10.58 8.00 3.94
C TRP A 375 9.86 7.17 2.90
N MET A 376 10.58 6.53 1.99
CA MET A 376 9.99 5.74 0.91
C MET A 376 10.96 4.70 0.38
N LEU A 377 10.44 3.66 -0.24
CA LEU A 377 11.24 2.66 -0.93
C LEU A 377 11.46 3.07 -2.38
N GLY A 378 12.64 2.85 -2.93
CA GLY A 378 13.01 3.20 -4.31
C GLY A 378 13.65 2.07 -5.10
N ILE A 379 13.65 2.22 -6.42
CA ILE A 379 14.20 1.28 -7.41
C ILE A 379 15.34 1.98 -8.16
N SER A 380 16.58 1.68 -7.79
CA SER A 380 17.80 2.34 -8.30
C SER A 380 18.00 2.19 -9.81
N GLN A 381 17.42 1.14 -10.41
CA GLN A 381 17.53 0.80 -11.83
C GLN A 381 16.32 1.30 -12.65
N THR A 382 15.51 2.22 -12.11
CA THR A 382 14.40 2.87 -12.81
C THR A 382 14.80 3.39 -14.19
N GLY A 383 13.91 3.26 -15.18
CA GLY A 383 14.16 3.68 -16.57
C GLY A 383 14.96 2.69 -17.43
N LYS A 384 15.54 1.61 -16.87
CA LYS A 384 16.12 0.51 -17.65
C LYS A 384 15.09 -0.59 -17.93
N GLU A 385 15.22 -1.34 -19.01
CA GLU A 385 14.39 -2.54 -19.20
C GLU A 385 14.99 -3.73 -18.47
N GLY A 386 14.17 -4.48 -17.74
CA GLY A 386 14.61 -5.67 -17.00
C GLY A 386 13.93 -5.84 -15.66
N ARG A 387 13.89 -7.07 -15.13
CA ARG A 387 13.34 -7.36 -13.80
C ARG A 387 14.04 -6.51 -12.75
N LYS A 388 13.26 -5.88 -11.87
CA LYS A 388 13.73 -5.00 -10.80
C LYS A 388 12.91 -5.21 -9.55
N PHE A 389 13.40 -4.67 -8.44
CA PHE A 389 12.66 -4.58 -7.19
C PHE A 389 13.16 -3.37 -6.37
N PHE A 390 12.46 -3.03 -5.30
CA PHE A 390 12.92 -2.01 -4.36
C PHE A 390 14.26 -2.40 -3.72
N ASP A 391 15.26 -1.56 -3.89
CA ASP A 391 16.63 -1.77 -3.41
C ASP A 391 17.19 -0.53 -2.69
N GLU A 392 16.35 0.48 -2.47
CA GLU A 392 16.68 1.71 -1.77
C GLU A 392 15.66 2.08 -0.69
N LEU A 393 16.14 2.67 0.40
CA LEU A 393 15.34 3.45 1.37
C LEU A 393 15.81 4.90 1.28
N ALA A 394 14.89 5.80 0.96
CA ALA A 394 15.14 7.23 0.80
C ALA A 394 14.51 8.03 1.94
N HIS A 395 15.26 8.99 2.48
CA HIS A 395 14.79 9.99 3.43
C HIS A 395 14.63 11.33 2.73
N VAL A 396 13.39 11.77 2.59
CA VAL A 396 12.99 13.02 1.93
C VAL A 396 12.86 14.13 2.97
N ARG A 397 13.54 15.25 2.71
CA ARG A 397 13.37 16.50 3.46
C ARG A 397 12.65 17.51 2.57
N TRP A 398 11.45 17.93 2.95
CA TRP A 398 10.60 18.78 2.12
C TRP A 398 11.13 20.21 1.91
N GLU A 399 12.14 20.61 2.68
CA GLU A 399 12.84 21.89 2.51
C GLU A 399 13.99 21.81 1.49
N GLU A 400 14.38 20.61 1.06
CA GLU A 400 15.42 20.38 0.06
C GLU A 400 14.82 20.17 -1.34
N ASP A 401 15.60 20.47 -2.37
CA ASP A 401 15.20 20.27 -3.77
C ASP A 401 15.57 18.87 -4.31
N ALA A 402 16.30 18.06 -3.54
CA ALA A 402 16.77 16.74 -3.94
C ALA A 402 16.92 15.82 -2.73
N VAL A 403 16.74 14.51 -2.94
CA VAL A 403 17.03 13.52 -1.90
C VAL A 403 18.52 13.21 -1.89
N THR A 404 19.15 13.41 -0.73
CA THR A 404 20.59 13.19 -0.53
C THR A 404 20.90 12.04 0.43
N ASP A 405 19.94 11.67 1.28
CA ASP A 405 20.07 10.61 2.28
C ASP A 405 19.35 9.35 1.78
N VAL A 406 20.12 8.42 1.22
CA VAL A 406 19.63 7.18 0.60
C VAL A 406 20.49 6.00 1.01
N TYR A 407 19.87 5.00 1.61
CA TYR A 407 20.46 3.68 1.75
C TYR A 407 20.21 2.88 0.48
N ARG A 408 21.25 2.27 -0.08
CA ARG A 408 21.12 1.23 -1.10
C ARG A 408 21.53 -0.11 -0.53
N THR A 409 20.68 -1.10 -0.73
CA THR A 409 20.94 -2.47 -0.28
C THR A 409 22.18 -3.05 -0.96
N PRO A 410 22.86 -4.03 -0.33
CA PRO A 410 23.87 -4.84 -1.01
C PRO A 410 23.26 -5.61 -2.19
N PRO A 411 24.07 -6.11 -3.13
CA PRO A 411 23.57 -6.99 -4.18
C PRO A 411 22.73 -8.16 -3.62
N PHE A 412 21.71 -8.57 -4.39
CA PHE A 412 20.77 -9.66 -4.04
C PHE A 412 19.87 -9.39 -2.83
N HIS A 413 19.87 -8.18 -2.28
CA HIS A 413 18.99 -7.79 -1.19
C HIS A 413 17.90 -6.86 -1.71
N TYR A 414 16.68 -7.03 -1.19
CA TYR A 414 15.52 -6.27 -1.61
C TYR A 414 14.71 -5.83 -0.39
N LEU A 415 14.21 -4.60 -0.45
CA LEU A 415 13.35 -4.04 0.58
C LEU A 415 11.90 -4.25 0.22
N GLY A 416 11.05 -4.33 1.22
CA GLY A 416 9.60 -4.31 1.08
C GLY A 416 8.98 -4.04 2.43
N GLY A 417 7.65 -4.12 2.48
CA GLY A 417 6.92 -3.51 3.58
C GLY A 417 7.11 -2.00 3.59
N GLU A 418 6.01 -1.28 3.68
CA GLU A 418 6.04 0.16 3.87
C GLU A 418 6.98 0.53 5.03
N PRO A 419 7.93 1.47 4.84
CA PRO A 419 8.76 1.94 5.94
C PRO A 419 7.89 2.44 7.08
N VAL A 420 8.24 2.17 8.33
CA VAL A 420 7.47 2.67 9.49
C VAL A 420 8.37 3.47 10.41
N PHE A 421 7.93 4.70 10.69
CA PHE A 421 8.56 5.56 11.67
C PHE A 421 8.12 5.20 13.09
N ILE A 422 9.11 5.04 13.96
CA ILE A 422 8.97 4.83 15.40
C ILE A 422 9.74 5.94 16.09
N GLY A 423 9.05 6.93 16.64
CA GLY A 423 9.65 8.06 17.33
C GLY A 423 9.96 7.75 18.79
N ASP A 424 11.04 8.32 19.31
CA ASP A 424 11.29 8.34 20.75
C ASP A 424 10.23 9.25 21.43
N PRO A 425 9.46 8.73 22.42
CA PRO A 425 8.49 9.54 23.15
C PRO A 425 9.15 10.61 24.02
N GLY A 426 10.42 10.44 24.41
CA GLY A 426 11.22 11.36 25.20
C GLY A 426 11.99 12.40 24.39
N ASP A 427 12.23 12.15 23.09
CA ASP A 427 12.93 13.08 22.21
C ASP A 427 12.30 13.13 20.80
N PRO A 428 11.63 14.23 20.41
CA PRO A 428 11.01 14.35 19.10
C PRO A 428 12.01 14.35 17.92
N LYS A 429 13.31 14.53 18.18
CA LYS A 429 14.37 14.51 17.18
C LYS A 429 15.02 13.14 17.01
N THR A 430 14.59 12.15 17.78
CA THR A 430 15.09 10.78 17.70
C THR A 430 13.99 9.89 17.15
N GLY A 431 14.35 9.03 16.21
CA GLY A 431 13.40 8.12 15.58
C GLY A 431 14.09 7.03 14.78
N THR A 432 13.34 5.96 14.52
CA THR A 432 13.80 4.79 13.78
C THR A 432 12.87 4.50 12.63
N ILE A 433 13.44 4.10 11.50
CA ILE A 433 12.67 3.52 10.39
C ILE A 433 12.84 2.01 10.40
N LEU A 434 11.73 1.28 10.41
CA LEU A 434 11.69 -0.17 10.27
C LEU A 434 11.21 -0.55 8.87
N CYS A 435 11.98 -1.40 8.17
CA CYS A 435 11.62 -1.98 6.87
C CYS A 435 11.79 -3.51 6.88
N GLN A 436 11.12 -4.19 5.95
CA GLN A 436 11.41 -5.60 5.66
C GLN A 436 12.61 -5.71 4.71
N LEU A 437 13.41 -6.76 4.87
CA LEU A 437 14.54 -7.10 4.02
C LEU A 437 14.44 -8.57 3.57
N PHE A 438 14.70 -8.83 2.29
CA PHE A 438 14.87 -10.16 1.75
C PHE A 438 16.26 -10.33 1.15
N ASP A 439 17.03 -11.27 1.67
CA ASP A 439 18.28 -11.77 1.10
C ASP A 439 17.94 -12.91 0.12
N ALA A 440 17.98 -12.59 -1.17
CA ALA A 440 17.62 -13.53 -2.23
C ALA A 440 18.71 -14.60 -2.47
N GLU A 441 19.97 -14.30 -2.14
CA GLU A 441 21.08 -15.24 -2.30
C GLU A 441 20.93 -16.42 -1.33
N HIS A 442 20.66 -16.12 -0.06
CA HIS A 442 20.53 -17.11 1.01
C HIS A 442 19.08 -17.49 1.34
N ARG A 443 18.10 -16.85 0.68
CA ARG A 443 16.65 -17.03 0.90
C ARG A 443 16.27 -16.81 2.37
N ARG A 444 16.67 -15.65 2.91
CA ARG A 444 16.39 -15.24 4.30
C ARG A 444 15.61 -13.95 4.31
N SER A 445 14.76 -13.79 5.32
CA SER A 445 14.04 -12.54 5.56
C SER A 445 14.43 -11.98 6.92
N ALA A 446 14.43 -10.67 7.02
CA ALA A 446 14.71 -9.94 8.24
C ALA A 446 13.86 -8.67 8.30
N PHE A 447 13.79 -8.07 9.48
CA PHE A 447 13.39 -6.68 9.64
C PHE A 447 14.61 -5.85 10.00
N VAL A 448 14.82 -4.75 9.30
CA VAL A 448 15.96 -3.86 9.48
C VAL A 448 15.49 -2.53 10.04
N LEU A 449 16.27 -2.00 10.98
CA LEU A 449 16.01 -0.73 11.65
C LEU A 449 17.12 0.24 11.30
N PHE A 450 16.75 1.47 10.94
CA PHE A 450 17.66 2.56 10.58
C PHE A 450 17.49 3.73 11.54
N ASP A 451 18.55 4.51 11.75
CA ASP A 451 18.36 5.89 12.24
C ASP A 451 17.51 6.63 11.20
N ALA A 452 16.36 7.17 11.62
CA ALA A 452 15.42 7.80 10.71
C ALA A 452 16.01 9.05 10.02
N PHE A 453 17.04 9.68 10.60
CA PHE A 453 17.59 10.93 10.08
C PHE A 453 18.97 10.77 9.42
N ASP A 454 19.49 9.55 9.36
CA ASP A 454 20.74 9.16 8.67
C ASP A 454 20.62 7.74 8.09
N VAL A 455 19.68 7.54 7.14
CA VAL A 455 19.43 6.20 6.59
C VAL A 455 20.63 5.69 5.78
N ALA A 456 21.37 6.59 5.14
CA ALA A 456 22.56 6.27 4.35
C ALA A 456 23.67 5.56 5.14
N ALA A 457 23.73 5.73 6.47
CA ALA A 457 24.64 4.99 7.34
C ALA A 457 24.36 3.48 7.37
N GLY A 458 23.17 3.05 6.96
CA GLY A 458 22.73 1.67 6.98
C GLY A 458 22.02 1.28 8.28
N PRO A 459 21.64 -0.01 8.42
CA PRO A 459 20.83 -0.45 9.54
C PRO A 459 21.61 -0.44 10.85
N ILE A 460 20.98 0.09 11.90
CA ILE A 460 21.47 0.06 13.30
C ILE A 460 21.15 -1.26 13.99
N ALA A 461 20.12 -1.98 13.53
CA ALA A 461 19.77 -3.32 13.98
C ALA A 461 19.14 -4.15 12.86
N THR A 462 19.29 -5.47 12.95
CA THR A 462 18.67 -6.44 12.03
C THR A 462 18.10 -7.62 12.81
N LEU A 463 16.80 -7.83 12.67
CA LEU A 463 16.03 -8.90 13.30
C LEU A 463 15.87 -10.05 12.29
N HIS A 464 16.66 -11.11 12.42
CA HIS A 464 16.65 -12.22 11.46
C HIS A 464 15.51 -13.19 11.77
N LEU A 465 14.72 -13.54 10.76
CA LEU A 465 13.64 -14.52 10.90
C LEU A 465 14.19 -15.95 10.72
N ASP A 466 13.58 -16.90 11.43
CA ASP A 466 13.88 -18.32 11.32
C ASP A 466 13.42 -18.89 9.98
N ASN A 467 12.27 -18.40 9.49
CA ASN A 467 11.73 -18.75 8.18
C ASN A 467 11.57 -17.51 7.31
N PRO A 468 11.91 -17.60 6.01
CA PRO A 468 11.74 -16.49 5.09
C PRO A 468 10.27 -16.24 4.77
N ILE A 469 9.89 -14.97 4.81
CA ILE A 469 8.57 -14.48 4.42
C ILE A 469 8.70 -13.60 3.16
N ARG A 470 7.59 -13.45 2.44
CA ARG A 470 7.51 -12.61 1.23
C ARG A 470 7.45 -11.13 1.59
N LEU A 471 7.83 -10.31 0.62
CA LEU A 471 7.83 -8.86 0.76
C LEU A 471 6.39 -8.34 0.73
N GLY A 472 6.00 -7.65 1.80
CA GLY A 472 4.64 -7.16 2.00
C GLY A 472 4.39 -5.77 1.41
N PHE A 473 3.17 -5.29 1.61
CA PHE A 473 2.70 -3.97 1.21
C PHE A 473 2.68 -3.02 2.42
N HIS A 474 1.51 -2.68 2.97
CA HIS A 474 1.40 -1.64 3.98
C HIS A 474 1.60 -2.16 5.40
N SER A 475 2.14 -1.27 6.24
CA SER A 475 2.41 -1.60 7.63
C SER A 475 2.16 -0.41 8.56
N CYS A 476 2.06 -0.70 9.85
CA CYS A 476 1.90 0.33 10.88
C CYS A 476 2.57 -0.09 12.18
N PHE A 477 2.87 0.90 13.03
CA PHE A 477 3.33 0.67 14.39
C PHE A 477 2.36 1.29 15.39
N GLN A 478 1.98 0.50 16.38
CA GLN A 478 1.17 0.90 17.51
C GLN A 478 2.06 0.97 18.75
N SER A 479 2.37 2.19 19.20
CA SER A 479 3.11 2.43 20.45
C SER A 479 2.32 1.90 21.65
N GLU A 480 3.04 1.31 22.61
CA GLU A 480 2.50 1.01 23.95
C GLU A 480 2.66 2.19 24.94
N VAL A 481 3.52 3.15 24.61
CA VAL A 481 3.91 4.29 25.45
C VAL A 481 3.25 5.59 25.00
#